data_AF-A0A434GCB0-F1
#
_entry.id   AF-A0A434GCB0-F1
#
_cell.length_a   1.000
_cell.length_b   1.000
_cell.length_c   1.000
_cell.angle_alpha   90.00
_cell.angle_beta   90.00
_cell.angle_gamma   90.00
#
_symmetry.space_group_name_H-M   'P 1'
#
loop_
_entity.id
_entity.type
_entity.pdbx_description
1 polymer ?
#
loop_
_entity_poly.entity_id
_entity_poly.type
_entity_poly.pdbx_seq_one_letter_code
_entity_poly.pdbx_strand_id
1 'polypeptide(L)'
;MNKRNEARAAGLKSMLAALEKLEAAMQGAVVISDGAIGVVHTGRQNRALFVFAKLITHCMSVAGIIENRTALLDHFSVATLGRAIIDASLMTKYISEPSLTADEWDLRRQVLYLHDLTTRKRFLTALELAGQPRDTGFFEGYAAAKERLKAKIEDLAAKLGHSSDQIKELSSGQKVFVGGSRGAAREAGWDLQEFEFHQSYLSNWVHSYPVSFMRADEQAISFSDPSDYQFWLCQMVLGTSAGYLEDVNARMRTFTGSVEADPVGPFE
;
A
#
# COMPACT_ATOMS: atom_id res chain seq x y z
N MET A 1 30.58 -30.01 10.43
CA MET A 1 29.83 -28.75 10.54
C MET A 1 28.39 -29.12 10.90
N ASN A 2 27.74 -28.43 11.83
CA ASN A 2 26.42 -28.82 12.36
C ASN A 2 25.31 -28.49 11.33
N LYS A 3 24.37 -29.41 11.05
CA LYS A 3 23.26 -29.23 10.08
C LYS A 3 22.48 -27.93 10.29
N ARG A 4 22.34 -27.49 11.55
CA ARG A 4 21.69 -26.22 11.93
C ARG A 4 22.43 -24.98 11.39
N ASN A 5 23.77 -25.01 11.38
CA ASN A 5 24.56 -23.89 10.87
C ASN A 5 24.50 -23.81 9.33
N GLU A 6 24.35 -24.96 8.67
CA GLU A 6 24.21 -25.02 7.20
C GLU A 6 22.84 -24.48 6.74
N ALA A 7 21.75 -24.89 7.40
CA ALA A 7 20.40 -24.37 7.12
C ALA A 7 20.33 -22.85 7.31
N ARG A 8 20.94 -22.36 8.39
CA ARG A 8 21.01 -20.93 8.68
C ARG A 8 21.82 -20.14 7.67
N ALA A 9 22.99 -20.64 7.28
CA ALA A 9 23.80 -20.01 6.25
C ALA A 9 23.05 -19.94 4.91
N ALA A 10 22.27 -20.98 4.57
CA ALA A 10 21.41 -20.99 3.41
C ALA A 10 20.25 -19.98 3.52
N GLY A 11 19.62 -19.86 4.69
CA GLY A 11 18.58 -18.87 4.97
C GLY A 11 19.08 -17.44 4.80
N LEU A 12 20.22 -17.10 5.43
CA LEU A 12 20.87 -15.80 5.28
C LEU A 12 21.21 -15.50 3.81
N LYS A 13 21.81 -16.47 3.10
CA LYS A 13 22.13 -16.32 1.67
C LYS A 13 20.88 -16.03 0.83
N SER A 14 19.78 -16.71 1.13
CA SER A 14 18.52 -16.56 0.39
C SER A 14 17.85 -15.22 0.67
N MET A 15 17.90 -14.75 1.93
CA MET A 15 17.45 -13.42 2.31
C MET A 15 18.25 -12.32 1.60
N LEU A 16 19.58 -12.44 1.56
CA LEU A 16 20.44 -11.44 0.89
C LEU A 16 20.20 -11.41 -0.63
N ALA A 17 19.99 -12.57 -1.26
CA ALA A 17 19.62 -12.61 -2.68
C ALA A 17 18.24 -11.96 -2.94
N ALA A 18 17.31 -12.02 -1.99
CA ALA A 18 16.03 -11.32 -2.10
C ALA A 18 16.18 -9.80 -1.90
N LEU A 19 17.10 -9.36 -1.03
CA LEU A 19 17.46 -7.96 -0.86
C LEU A 19 18.02 -7.37 -2.17
N GLU A 20 18.98 -8.05 -2.82
CA GLU A 20 19.55 -7.61 -4.10
C GLU A 20 18.47 -7.40 -5.18
N LYS A 21 17.45 -8.27 -5.22
CA LYS A 21 16.30 -8.10 -6.13
C LYS A 21 15.47 -6.88 -5.79
N LEU A 22 15.17 -6.66 -4.50
CA LEU A 22 14.43 -5.48 -4.06
C LEU A 22 15.20 -4.19 -4.40
N GLU A 23 16.51 -4.17 -4.19
CA GLU A 23 17.37 -3.03 -4.53
C GLU A 23 17.36 -2.73 -6.02
N ALA A 24 17.44 -3.75 -6.88
CA ALA A 24 17.35 -3.58 -8.33
C ALA A 24 15.98 -2.99 -8.76
N ALA A 25 14.88 -3.53 -8.21
CA ALA A 25 13.54 -2.99 -8.45
C ALA A 25 13.40 -1.55 -7.96
N MET A 26 13.99 -1.24 -6.80
CA MET A 26 13.99 0.09 -6.19
C MET A 26 14.79 1.11 -7.00
N GLN A 27 15.95 0.74 -7.55
CA GLN A 27 16.69 1.62 -8.47
C GLN A 27 15.84 1.95 -9.70
N GLY A 28 15.14 0.96 -10.27
CA GLY A 28 14.19 1.18 -11.35
C GLY A 28 13.06 2.14 -10.97
N ALA A 29 12.58 2.07 -9.73
CA ALA A 29 11.53 2.93 -9.23
C ALA A 29 11.99 4.38 -9.02
N VAL A 30 13.19 4.56 -8.46
CA VAL A 30 13.83 5.87 -8.27
C VAL A 30 14.02 6.57 -9.62
N VAL A 31 14.51 5.87 -10.64
CA VAL A 31 14.67 6.45 -11.99
C VAL A 31 13.34 6.96 -12.56
N ILE A 32 12.24 6.22 -12.35
CA ILE A 32 10.90 6.67 -12.77
C ILE A 32 10.48 7.93 -12.00
N SER A 33 10.67 7.92 -10.68
CA SER A 33 10.31 9.05 -9.82
C SER A 33 11.12 10.31 -10.15
N ASP A 34 12.42 10.18 -10.34
CA ASP A 34 13.31 11.29 -10.69
C ASP A 34 12.97 11.87 -12.08
N GLY A 35 12.65 11.00 -13.04
CA GLY A 35 12.20 11.41 -14.37
C GLY A 35 10.88 12.19 -14.38
N ALA A 36 10.09 12.11 -13.31
CA ALA A 36 8.86 12.88 -13.16
C ALA A 36 9.09 14.29 -12.58
N ILE A 37 10.28 14.59 -12.04
CA ILE A 37 10.57 15.89 -11.44
C ILE A 37 10.59 16.97 -12.50
N GLY A 38 9.85 18.06 -12.26
CA GLY A 38 9.76 19.20 -13.19
C GLY A 38 8.90 18.95 -14.43
N VAL A 39 8.27 17.78 -14.54
CA VAL A 39 7.32 17.46 -15.60
C VAL A 39 5.90 17.82 -15.15
N VAL A 40 5.08 18.31 -16.08
CA VAL A 40 3.67 18.60 -15.81
C VAL A 40 2.87 17.28 -15.86
N HIS A 41 2.03 17.06 -14.85
CA HIS A 41 1.18 15.87 -14.72
C HIS A 41 -0.25 16.26 -14.33
N THR A 42 -1.21 15.41 -14.67
CA THR A 42 -2.61 15.55 -14.22
C THR A 42 -2.71 15.40 -12.70
N GLY A 43 -3.83 15.83 -12.12
CA GLY A 43 -4.09 15.60 -10.70
C GLY A 43 -4.10 14.11 -10.32
N ARG A 44 -4.53 13.22 -11.22
CA ARG A 44 -4.55 11.77 -11.01
C ARG A 44 -3.13 11.20 -10.97
N GLN A 45 -2.31 11.56 -11.95
CA GLN A 45 -0.89 11.20 -11.99
C GLN A 45 -0.13 11.68 -10.75
N ASN A 46 -0.34 12.93 -10.31
CA ASN A 46 0.28 13.45 -9.09
C ASN A 46 -0.07 12.63 -7.83
N ARG A 47 -1.32 12.16 -7.72
CA ARG A 47 -1.73 11.26 -6.61
C ARG A 47 -1.04 9.90 -6.72
N ALA A 48 -0.94 9.33 -7.92
CA ALA A 48 -0.21 8.08 -8.14
C ALA A 48 1.29 8.22 -7.80
N LEU A 49 1.94 9.29 -8.26
CA LEU A 49 3.34 9.61 -7.96
C LEU A 49 3.59 9.79 -6.47
N PHE A 50 2.67 10.43 -5.74
CA PHE A 50 2.80 10.58 -4.29
C PHE A 50 2.78 9.22 -3.57
N VAL A 51 1.85 8.33 -3.93
CA VAL A 51 1.78 6.98 -3.34
C VAL A 51 2.97 6.12 -3.78
N PHE A 52 3.44 6.30 -5.02
CA PHE A 52 4.62 5.63 -5.55
C PHE A 52 5.90 6.06 -4.83
N ALA A 53 6.09 7.35 -4.55
CA ALA A 53 7.20 7.82 -3.73
C ALA A 53 7.15 7.22 -2.31
N LYS A 54 5.96 7.15 -1.69
CA LYS A 54 5.76 6.46 -0.42
C LYS A 54 6.17 4.99 -0.51
N LEU A 55 5.75 4.27 -1.56
CA LEU A 55 6.16 2.89 -1.81
C LEU A 55 7.69 2.75 -1.86
N ILE A 56 8.37 3.60 -2.62
CA ILE A 56 9.84 3.62 -2.72
C ILE A 56 10.46 3.78 -1.32
N THR A 57 10.00 4.76 -0.53
CA THR A 57 10.54 4.99 0.82
C THR A 57 10.32 3.82 1.79
N HIS A 58 9.22 3.07 1.64
CA HIS A 58 9.00 1.85 2.41
C HIS A 58 10.01 0.76 2.02
N CYS A 59 10.26 0.57 0.72
CA CYS A 59 11.28 -0.37 0.24
C CYS A 59 12.69 0.02 0.71
N MET A 60 13.04 1.31 0.65
CA MET A 60 14.32 1.83 1.17
C MET A 60 14.47 1.55 2.67
N SER A 61 13.38 1.71 3.44
CA SER A 61 13.40 1.47 4.88
C SER A 61 13.59 -0.02 5.20
N VAL A 62 12.93 -0.92 4.45
CA VAL A 62 13.14 -2.37 4.57
C VAL A 62 14.59 -2.74 4.25
N ALA A 63 15.14 -2.22 3.14
CA ALA A 63 16.54 -2.46 2.77
C ALA A 63 17.49 -2.00 3.88
N GLY A 64 17.32 -0.77 4.38
CA GLY A 64 18.14 -0.22 5.44
C GLY A 64 18.08 -1.01 6.76
N ILE A 65 16.92 -1.60 7.09
CA ILE A 65 16.81 -2.49 8.26
C ILE A 65 17.65 -3.76 8.08
N ILE A 66 17.64 -4.36 6.89
CA ILE A 66 18.39 -5.59 6.61
C ILE A 66 19.90 -5.33 6.48
N GLU A 67 20.28 -4.20 5.87
CA GLU A 67 21.67 -3.78 5.72
C GLU A 67 22.32 -3.42 7.05
N ASN A 68 21.53 -2.91 8.01
CA ASN A 68 21.99 -2.66 9.37
C ASN A 68 22.14 -3.99 10.13
N ARG A 69 23.23 -4.70 9.82
CA ARG A 69 23.62 -6.03 10.30
C ARG A 69 23.98 -6.03 11.80
N THR A 70 23.08 -5.55 12.64
CA THR A 70 23.20 -5.72 14.09
C THR A 70 22.89 -7.17 14.47
N ALA A 71 23.21 -7.56 15.72
CA ALA A 71 22.82 -8.89 16.23
C ALA A 71 21.29 -9.10 16.22
N LEU A 72 20.53 -8.00 16.22
CA LEU A 72 19.07 -7.98 16.22
C LEU A 72 18.54 -7.85 14.78
N LEU A 73 17.98 -8.94 14.24
CA LEU A 73 17.22 -8.87 12.98
C LEU A 73 15.79 -8.40 13.27
N ASP A 74 15.48 -7.16 12.92
CA ASP A 74 14.16 -6.55 13.09
C ASP A 74 13.17 -7.00 12.00
N HIS A 75 12.88 -8.29 12.02
CA HIS A 75 11.90 -8.94 11.14
C HIS A 75 10.46 -8.45 11.38
N PHE A 76 10.17 -7.88 12.55
CA PHE A 76 8.85 -7.31 12.86
C PHE A 76 8.57 -6.05 12.03
N SER A 77 9.53 -5.12 12.01
CA SER A 77 9.44 -3.92 11.17
C SER A 77 9.47 -4.28 9.69
N VAL A 78 10.28 -5.27 9.30
CA VAL A 78 10.29 -5.79 7.92
C VAL A 78 8.90 -6.28 7.52
N ALA A 79 8.25 -7.15 8.30
CA ALA A 79 6.90 -7.65 8.01
C ALA A 79 5.84 -6.54 7.99
N THR A 80 5.93 -5.58 8.92
CA THR A 80 5.04 -4.42 9.00
C THR A 80 5.16 -3.54 7.75
N LEU A 81 6.39 -3.23 7.33
CA LEU A 81 6.64 -2.46 6.11
C LEU A 81 6.28 -3.26 4.86
N GLY A 82 6.47 -4.58 4.86
CA GLY A 82 5.98 -5.47 3.81
C GLY A 82 4.48 -5.32 3.59
N ARG A 83 3.69 -5.27 4.66
CA ARG A 83 2.24 -5.00 4.55
C ARG A 83 1.97 -3.64 3.91
N ALA A 84 2.68 -2.60 4.32
CA ALA A 84 2.53 -1.24 3.80
C ALA A 84 2.95 -1.12 2.32
N ILE A 85 3.99 -1.84 1.90
CA ILE A 85 4.46 -1.95 0.51
C ILE A 85 3.35 -2.51 -0.37
N ILE A 86 2.68 -3.57 0.05
CA ILE A 86 1.59 -4.19 -0.72
C ILE A 86 0.41 -3.21 -0.87
N ASP A 87 0.03 -2.49 0.20
CA ASP A 87 -1.04 -1.49 0.13
C ASP A 87 -0.69 -0.33 -0.79
N ALA A 88 0.53 0.20 -0.67
CA ALA A 88 0.99 1.29 -1.51
C ALA A 88 1.10 0.86 -2.98
N SER A 89 1.53 -0.37 -3.24
CA SER A 89 1.56 -0.96 -4.58
C SER A 89 0.15 -1.06 -5.18
N LEU A 90 -0.81 -1.60 -4.41
CA LEU A 90 -2.19 -1.76 -4.86
C LEU A 90 -2.85 -0.42 -5.11
N MET A 91 -2.67 0.55 -4.21
CA MET A 91 -3.21 1.90 -4.37
C MET A 91 -2.60 2.60 -5.58
N THR A 92 -1.29 2.44 -5.82
CA THR A 92 -0.64 3.00 -7.02
C THR A 92 -1.24 2.41 -8.29
N LYS A 93 -1.38 1.08 -8.38
CA LYS A 93 -2.03 0.39 -9.52
C LYS A 93 -3.49 0.82 -9.70
N TYR A 94 -4.24 0.92 -8.60
CA TYR A 94 -5.66 1.31 -8.61
C TYR A 94 -5.88 2.74 -9.10
N ILE A 95 -5.02 3.68 -8.69
CA ILE A 95 -5.09 5.06 -9.19
C ILE A 95 -4.66 5.11 -10.66
N SER A 96 -3.62 4.38 -11.05
CA SER A 96 -3.02 4.44 -12.39
C SER A 96 -3.64 3.47 -13.41
N GLU A 97 -4.82 2.90 -13.14
CA GLU A 97 -5.46 1.95 -14.05
C GLU A 97 -5.80 2.59 -15.42
N PRO A 98 -5.14 2.20 -16.54
CA PRO A 98 -5.28 2.88 -17.82
C PRO A 98 -6.65 2.66 -18.46
N SER A 99 -7.38 1.60 -18.08
CA SER A 99 -8.70 1.31 -18.67
C SER A 99 -9.84 2.19 -18.14
N LEU A 100 -9.58 3.05 -17.14
CA LEU A 100 -10.64 3.89 -16.58
C LEU A 100 -11.12 4.95 -17.55
N THR A 101 -12.44 5.08 -17.61
CA THR A 101 -13.12 6.26 -18.11
C THR A 101 -13.05 7.42 -17.10
N ALA A 102 -13.40 8.62 -17.56
CA ALA A 102 -13.49 9.80 -16.69
C ALA A 102 -14.49 9.58 -15.53
N ASP A 103 -15.68 9.07 -15.81
CA ASP A 103 -16.70 8.84 -14.77
C ASP A 103 -16.24 7.80 -13.73
N GLU A 104 -15.57 6.73 -14.17
CA GLU A 104 -15.02 5.72 -13.26
C GLU A 104 -13.92 6.32 -12.38
N TRP A 105 -13.02 7.12 -12.95
CA TRP A 105 -12.01 7.81 -12.16
C TRP A 105 -12.64 8.81 -11.17
N ASP A 106 -13.65 9.59 -11.58
CA ASP A 106 -14.31 10.52 -10.67
C ASP A 106 -14.99 9.76 -9.53
N LEU A 107 -15.66 8.64 -9.81
CA LEU A 107 -16.25 7.79 -8.76
C LEU A 107 -15.17 7.32 -7.77
N ARG A 108 -14.04 6.78 -8.25
CA ARG A 108 -12.93 6.37 -7.38
C ARG A 108 -12.44 7.53 -6.53
N ARG A 109 -12.24 8.69 -7.14
CA ARG A 109 -11.78 9.91 -6.48
C ARG A 109 -12.76 10.35 -5.38
N GLN A 110 -14.07 10.37 -5.64
CA GLN A 110 -15.06 10.74 -4.63
C GLN A 110 -15.08 9.75 -3.45
N VAL A 111 -14.98 8.45 -3.73
CA VAL A 111 -14.89 7.41 -2.69
C VAL A 111 -13.65 7.62 -1.81
N LEU A 112 -12.48 7.89 -2.40
CA LEU A 112 -11.25 8.18 -1.67
C LEU A 112 -11.39 9.42 -0.78
N TYR A 113 -12.01 10.50 -1.29
CA TYR A 113 -12.27 11.70 -0.50
C TYR A 113 -13.26 11.47 0.64
N LEU A 114 -14.32 10.69 0.41
CA LEU A 114 -15.27 10.36 1.46
C LEU A 114 -14.63 9.51 2.56
N HIS A 115 -13.76 8.57 2.18
CA HIS A 115 -12.99 7.77 3.12
C HIS A 115 -12.05 8.63 3.98
N ASP A 116 -11.29 9.53 3.35
CA ASP A 116 -10.42 10.48 4.05
C ASP A 116 -11.24 11.35 5.02
N LEU A 117 -12.29 12.02 4.53
CA LEU A 117 -13.14 12.88 5.34
C LEU A 117 -13.73 12.16 6.56
N THR A 118 -14.20 10.92 6.37
CA THR A 118 -14.77 10.10 7.45
C THR A 118 -13.70 9.66 8.46
N THR A 119 -12.52 9.29 7.98
CA THR A 119 -11.39 8.89 8.84
C THR A 119 -10.83 10.07 9.63
N ARG A 120 -10.70 11.24 9.00
CA ARG A 120 -10.29 12.50 9.65
C ARG A 120 -11.20 12.87 10.80
N LYS A 121 -12.51 12.81 10.59
CA LYS A 121 -13.48 13.05 11.68
C LYS A 121 -13.21 12.14 12.87
N ARG A 122 -12.97 10.85 12.63
CA ARG A 122 -12.75 9.87 13.70
C ARG A 122 -11.55 10.24 14.58
N PHE A 123 -10.38 10.51 14.00
CA PHE A 123 -9.21 10.83 14.81
C PHE A 123 -9.23 12.26 15.38
N LEU A 124 -9.83 13.24 14.68
CA LEU A 124 -9.98 14.61 15.19
C LEU A 124 -10.95 14.67 16.37
N THR A 125 -12.04 13.90 16.33
CA THR A 125 -12.94 13.76 17.49
C THR A 125 -12.23 13.10 18.67
N ALA A 126 -11.38 12.10 18.42
CA ALA A 126 -10.60 11.48 19.49
C ALA A 126 -9.61 12.46 20.14
N LEU A 127 -8.95 13.33 19.35
CA LEU A 127 -8.06 14.37 19.86
C LEU A 127 -8.81 15.41 20.69
N GLU A 128 -9.98 15.85 20.24
CA GLU A 128 -10.85 16.75 21.00
C GLU A 128 -11.25 16.14 22.35
N LEU A 129 -11.67 14.87 22.37
CA LEU A 129 -12.00 14.16 23.61
C LEU A 129 -10.79 13.98 24.53
N ALA A 130 -9.58 14.00 23.98
CA ALA A 130 -8.32 14.02 24.74
C ALA A 130 -7.90 15.44 25.19
N GLY A 131 -8.75 16.45 25.03
CA GLY A 131 -8.53 17.82 25.49
C GLY A 131 -7.71 18.70 24.54
N GLN A 132 -7.45 18.25 23.31
CA GLN A 132 -6.82 19.10 22.30
C GLN A 132 -7.83 20.11 21.72
N PRO A 133 -7.38 21.29 21.26
CA PRO A 133 -8.25 22.27 20.62
C PRO A 133 -9.01 21.66 19.44
N ARG A 134 -10.32 21.93 19.36
CA ARG A 134 -11.16 21.51 18.24
C ARG A 134 -10.72 22.22 16.96
N ASP A 135 -10.51 21.44 15.89
CA ASP A 135 -10.33 21.97 14.53
C ASP A 135 -11.68 22.48 13.99
N THR A 136 -12.06 23.70 14.38
CA THR A 136 -13.35 24.30 14.02
C THR A 136 -13.56 24.37 12.51
N GLY A 137 -12.50 24.71 11.75
CA GLY A 137 -12.54 24.78 10.29
C GLY A 137 -12.91 23.44 9.64
N PHE A 138 -12.35 22.33 10.13
CA PHE A 138 -12.75 21.00 9.65
C PHE A 138 -14.22 20.68 9.99
N PHE A 139 -14.62 20.89 11.25
CA PHE A 139 -15.92 20.42 11.73
C PHE A 139 -17.11 21.25 11.23
N GLU A 140 -16.95 22.55 11.01
CA GLU A 140 -17.99 23.41 10.43
C GLU A 140 -18.37 22.98 9.01
N GLY A 141 -17.37 22.62 8.19
CA GLY A 141 -17.58 22.18 6.80
C GLY A 141 -17.92 20.69 6.64
N TYR A 142 -17.68 19.86 7.67
CA TYR A 142 -17.72 18.40 7.55
C TYR A 142 -19.06 17.87 7.03
N ALA A 143 -20.19 18.30 7.63
CA ALA A 143 -21.50 17.75 7.29
C ALA A 143 -21.89 18.04 5.83
N ALA A 144 -21.69 19.29 5.39
CA ALA A 144 -21.95 19.70 4.02
C ALA A 144 -21.02 19.01 3.02
N ALA A 145 -19.72 18.90 3.34
CA ALA A 145 -18.76 18.20 2.49
C ALA A 145 -19.12 16.71 2.34
N LYS A 146 -19.52 16.06 3.44
CA LYS A 146 -19.91 14.65 3.43
C LYS A 146 -21.14 14.40 2.57
N GLU A 147 -22.20 15.19 2.73
CA GLU A 147 -23.42 15.00 1.93
C GLU A 147 -23.18 15.31 0.44
N ARG A 148 -22.35 16.31 0.12
CA ARG A 148 -21.94 16.57 -1.28
C ARG A 148 -21.20 15.38 -1.90
N LEU A 149 -20.25 14.79 -1.17
CA LEU A 149 -19.50 13.61 -1.63
C LEU A 149 -20.43 12.42 -1.82
N LYS A 150 -21.35 12.16 -0.87
CA LYS A 150 -22.34 11.09 -0.97
C LYS A 150 -23.24 11.25 -2.19
N ALA A 151 -23.84 12.44 -2.37
CA ALA A 151 -24.70 12.70 -3.52
C ALA A 151 -23.97 12.49 -4.85
N LYS A 152 -22.69 12.89 -4.95
CA LYS A 152 -21.88 12.68 -6.14
C LYS A 152 -21.55 11.20 -6.38
N ILE A 153 -21.24 10.44 -5.32
CA ILE A 153 -21.02 8.99 -5.40
C ILE A 153 -22.30 8.29 -5.85
N GLU A 154 -23.46 8.65 -5.28
CA GLU A 154 -24.75 8.07 -5.62
C GLU A 154 -25.10 8.28 -7.09
N ASP A 155 -24.93 9.52 -7.59
CA ASP A 155 -25.14 9.88 -9.00
C ASP A 155 -24.19 9.12 -9.95
N LEU A 156 -22.89 9.19 -9.71
CA LEU A 156 -21.88 8.54 -10.55
C LEU A 156 -22.02 7.00 -10.53
N ALA A 157 -22.23 6.41 -9.36
CA ALA A 157 -22.36 4.97 -9.25
C ALA A 157 -23.65 4.46 -9.91
N ALA A 158 -24.77 5.20 -9.81
CA ALA A 158 -25.98 4.89 -10.56
C ALA A 158 -25.75 4.99 -12.08
N LYS A 159 -25.08 6.05 -12.54
CA LYS A 159 -24.71 6.24 -13.96
C LYS A 159 -23.85 5.08 -14.49
N LEU A 160 -22.95 4.56 -13.66
CA LEU A 160 -22.07 3.42 -13.99
C LEU A 160 -22.75 2.05 -13.79
N GLY A 161 -24.04 2.01 -13.45
CA GLY A 161 -24.83 0.77 -13.37
C GLY A 161 -24.61 -0.05 -12.10
N HIS A 162 -24.09 0.55 -11.02
CA HIS A 162 -24.00 -0.12 -9.73
C HIS A 162 -25.38 -0.37 -9.11
N SER A 163 -25.53 -1.48 -8.38
CA SER A 163 -26.76 -1.79 -7.65
C SER A 163 -26.99 -0.84 -6.47
N SER A 164 -28.23 -0.75 -5.98
CA SER A 164 -28.56 0.06 -4.79
C SER A 164 -27.70 -0.28 -3.56
N ASP A 165 -27.40 -1.57 -3.39
CA ASP A 165 -26.59 -2.05 -2.27
C ASP A 165 -25.13 -1.62 -2.43
N GLN A 166 -24.58 -1.72 -3.65
CA GLN A 166 -23.23 -1.24 -3.95
C GLN A 166 -23.14 0.28 -3.73
N ILE A 167 -24.12 1.05 -4.21
CA ILE A 167 -24.17 2.50 -4.03
C ILE A 167 -24.16 2.87 -2.54
N LYS A 168 -24.97 2.17 -1.74
CA LYS A 168 -25.02 2.37 -0.27
C LYS A 168 -23.68 2.05 0.39
N GLU A 169 -23.03 0.97 -0.02
CA GLU A 169 -21.71 0.60 0.49
C GLU A 169 -20.64 1.65 0.14
N LEU A 170 -20.60 2.11 -1.10
CA LEU A 170 -19.64 3.14 -1.57
C LEU A 170 -19.85 4.47 -0.83
N SER A 171 -21.10 4.83 -0.56
CA SER A 171 -21.48 6.08 0.10
C SER A 171 -21.36 6.03 1.64
N SER A 172 -20.89 4.92 2.21
CA SER A 172 -20.72 4.75 3.66
C SER A 172 -19.50 5.49 4.24
N GLY A 173 -18.50 5.77 3.40
CA GLY A 173 -17.19 6.27 3.80
C GLY A 173 -16.26 5.24 4.44
N GLN A 174 -16.64 3.96 4.47
CA GLN A 174 -15.77 2.88 4.94
C GLN A 174 -14.94 2.25 3.82
N LYS A 175 -15.42 2.30 2.58
CA LYS A 175 -14.74 1.72 1.42
C LYS A 175 -13.61 2.63 0.94
N VAL A 176 -12.50 2.01 0.55
CA VAL A 176 -11.37 2.65 -0.13
C VAL A 176 -11.39 2.35 -1.64
N PHE A 177 -11.81 1.13 -2.00
CA PHE A 177 -11.85 0.63 -3.35
C PHE A 177 -13.29 0.35 -3.78
N VAL A 178 -13.67 0.71 -5.00
CA VAL A 178 -15.03 0.52 -5.52
C VAL A 178 -15.44 -0.96 -5.54
N GLY A 179 -14.52 -1.86 -5.86
CA GLY A 179 -14.71 -3.33 -5.80
C GLY A 179 -14.11 -4.00 -4.56
N GLY A 180 -13.75 -3.24 -3.52
CA GLY A 180 -12.93 -3.74 -2.41
C GLY A 180 -11.48 -4.06 -2.82
N SER A 181 -10.64 -4.39 -1.83
CA SER A 181 -9.21 -4.66 -2.08
C SER A 181 -8.99 -5.86 -2.99
N ARG A 182 -9.81 -6.92 -2.88
CA ARG A 182 -9.79 -8.08 -3.78
C ARG A 182 -10.15 -7.70 -5.22
N GLY A 183 -11.11 -6.80 -5.41
CA GLY A 183 -11.47 -6.28 -6.72
C GLY A 183 -10.33 -5.50 -7.35
N ALA A 184 -9.69 -4.61 -6.57
CA ALA A 184 -8.52 -3.85 -7.01
C ALA A 184 -7.32 -4.76 -7.34
N ALA A 185 -7.06 -5.80 -6.55
CA ALA A 185 -5.99 -6.77 -6.83
C ALA A 185 -6.26 -7.56 -8.12
N ARG A 186 -7.52 -7.93 -8.39
CA ARG A 186 -7.91 -8.59 -9.64
C ARG A 186 -7.67 -7.68 -10.85
N GLU A 187 -8.07 -6.42 -10.74
CA GLU A 187 -7.84 -5.42 -11.79
C GLU A 187 -6.35 -5.17 -12.03
N ALA A 188 -5.54 -5.18 -10.97
CA ALA A 188 -4.09 -5.08 -11.07
C ALA A 188 -3.43 -6.31 -11.74
N GLY A 189 -4.18 -7.39 -11.97
CA GLY A 189 -3.69 -8.63 -12.58
C GLY A 189 -2.97 -9.55 -11.58
N TRP A 190 -3.18 -9.37 -10.28
CA TRP A 190 -2.48 -10.12 -9.24
C TRP A 190 -3.15 -11.47 -8.94
N ASP A 191 -2.36 -12.45 -8.51
CA ASP A 191 -2.89 -13.69 -7.96
C ASP A 191 -3.63 -13.42 -6.65
N LEU A 192 -4.94 -13.72 -6.64
CA LEU A 192 -5.80 -13.39 -5.51
C LEU A 192 -5.53 -14.25 -4.27
N GLN A 193 -5.06 -15.49 -4.44
CA GLN A 193 -4.76 -16.37 -3.32
C GLN A 193 -3.47 -15.93 -2.63
N GLU A 194 -2.45 -15.61 -3.42
CA GLU A 194 -1.18 -15.06 -2.95
C GLU A 194 -1.39 -13.69 -2.29
N PHE A 195 -2.18 -12.81 -2.91
CA PHE A 195 -2.54 -11.53 -2.31
C PHE A 195 -3.27 -11.71 -0.97
N GLU A 196 -4.26 -12.59 -0.88
CA GLU A 196 -4.97 -12.87 0.38
C GLU A 196 -4.06 -13.44 1.46
N PHE A 197 -3.16 -14.35 1.10
CA PHE A 197 -2.15 -14.88 2.01
C PHE A 197 -1.31 -13.73 2.59
N HIS A 198 -0.73 -12.89 1.75
CA HIS A 198 0.10 -11.78 2.20
C HIS A 198 -0.66 -10.79 3.08
N GLN A 199 -1.88 -10.44 2.69
CA GLN A 199 -2.76 -9.53 3.45
C GLN A 199 -3.05 -10.08 4.84
N SER A 200 -3.53 -11.32 4.92
CA SER A 200 -3.89 -11.97 6.19
C SER A 200 -2.67 -12.16 7.08
N TYR A 201 -1.59 -12.71 6.51
CA TYR A 201 -0.39 -13.04 7.27
C TYR A 201 0.30 -11.78 7.78
N LEU A 202 0.61 -10.81 6.93
CA LEU A 202 1.36 -9.61 7.31
C LEU A 202 0.57 -8.65 8.20
N SER A 203 -0.77 -8.63 8.11
CA SER A 203 -1.59 -7.80 9.01
C SER A 203 -1.48 -8.22 10.48
N ASN A 204 -1.17 -9.50 10.75
CA ASN A 204 -0.93 -9.94 12.12
C ASN A 204 0.35 -9.34 12.72
N TRP A 205 1.34 -8.99 11.89
CA TRP A 205 2.57 -8.35 12.35
C TRP A 205 2.35 -6.87 12.64
N VAL A 206 1.56 -6.18 11.81
CA VAL A 206 1.19 -4.77 12.02
C VAL A 206 0.51 -4.54 13.37
N HIS A 207 -0.39 -5.44 13.76
CA HIS A 207 -1.18 -5.29 14.98
C HIS A 207 -0.62 -6.02 16.19
N SER A 208 0.59 -6.59 16.08
CA SER A 208 1.18 -7.42 17.14
C SER A 208 0.22 -8.51 17.63
N TYR A 209 -0.47 -9.17 16.70
CA TYR A 209 -1.43 -10.23 16.98
C TYR A 209 -0.71 -11.57 17.23
N PRO A 210 -1.38 -12.56 17.86
CA PRO A 210 -0.77 -13.83 18.29
C PRO A 210 0.16 -14.52 17.30
N VAL A 211 -0.15 -14.48 15.99
CA VAL A 211 0.69 -15.06 14.93
C VAL A 211 2.12 -14.49 14.92
N SER A 212 2.32 -13.25 15.37
CA SER A 212 3.62 -12.59 15.40
C SER A 212 4.51 -12.98 16.59
N PHE A 213 3.98 -13.63 17.63
CA PHE A 213 4.78 -13.91 18.85
C PHE A 213 4.45 -15.22 19.60
N MET A 214 3.25 -15.78 19.51
CA MET A 214 2.86 -16.94 20.34
C MET A 214 3.65 -18.22 20.03
N ARG A 215 4.25 -18.31 18.85
CA ARG A 215 5.07 -19.46 18.42
C ARG A 215 6.57 -19.13 18.41
N ALA A 216 6.99 -18.11 19.15
CA ALA A 216 8.40 -17.70 19.20
C ALA A 216 9.34 -18.84 19.56
N ASP A 217 8.97 -19.68 20.53
CA ASP A 217 9.75 -20.86 20.93
C ASP A 217 9.82 -21.92 19.82
N GLU A 218 8.69 -22.23 19.18
CA GLU A 218 8.62 -23.18 18.05
C GLU A 218 9.45 -22.70 16.85
N GLN A 219 9.48 -21.38 16.62
CA GLN A 219 10.22 -20.72 15.55
C GLN A 219 11.67 -20.39 15.94
N ALA A 220 12.06 -20.75 17.16
CA ALA A 220 13.36 -20.47 17.75
C ALA A 220 13.80 -19.00 17.58
N ILE A 221 12.87 -18.05 17.69
CA ILE A 221 13.15 -16.61 17.52
C ILE A 221 14.27 -16.21 18.48
N SER A 222 15.29 -15.53 17.95
CA SER A 222 16.44 -15.09 18.70
C SER A 222 16.88 -13.70 18.26
N PHE A 223 17.30 -12.91 19.24
CA PHE A 223 17.74 -11.53 19.07
C PHE A 223 19.26 -11.36 19.14
N SER A 224 19.97 -12.44 19.47
CA SER A 224 21.43 -12.52 19.41
C SER A 224 21.91 -13.34 18.22
N ASP A 225 21.08 -14.27 17.74
CA ASP A 225 21.43 -15.23 16.69
C ASP A 225 20.19 -15.57 15.85
N PRO A 226 19.84 -14.76 14.82
CA PRO A 226 18.59 -14.92 14.09
C PRO A 226 18.39 -16.34 13.53
N SER A 227 17.17 -16.84 13.69
CA SER A 227 16.78 -18.19 13.28
C SER A 227 16.47 -18.29 11.79
N ASP A 228 16.41 -19.53 11.29
CA ASP A 228 16.01 -19.83 9.91
C ASP A 228 14.63 -19.24 9.58
N TYR A 229 13.73 -19.23 10.55
CA TYR A 229 12.41 -18.62 10.40
C TYR A 229 12.48 -17.10 10.22
N GLN A 230 13.31 -16.41 11.00
CA GLN A 230 13.48 -14.95 10.87
C GLN A 230 14.07 -14.59 9.50
N PHE A 231 15.04 -15.37 9.00
CA PHE A 231 15.58 -15.21 7.65
C PHE A 231 14.53 -15.50 6.57
N TRP A 232 13.76 -16.58 6.72
CA TRP A 232 12.69 -16.92 5.79
C TRP A 232 11.62 -15.83 5.71
N LEU A 233 11.19 -15.29 6.84
CA LEU A 233 10.18 -14.23 6.87
C LEU A 233 10.68 -12.98 6.14
N CYS A 234 11.92 -12.55 6.42
CA CYS A 234 12.53 -11.42 5.74
C CYS A 234 12.68 -11.70 4.24
N GLN A 235 13.15 -12.90 3.86
CA GLN A 235 13.25 -13.32 2.46
C GLN A 235 11.89 -13.24 1.75
N MET A 236 10.81 -13.75 2.37
CA MET A 236 9.46 -13.71 1.81
C MET A 236 9.02 -12.27 1.58
N VAL A 237 9.17 -11.40 2.59
CA VAL A 237 8.80 -9.99 2.47
C VAL A 237 9.62 -9.28 1.39
N LEU A 238 10.93 -9.47 1.35
CA LEU A 238 11.82 -8.86 0.37
C LEU A 238 11.45 -9.30 -1.06
N GLY A 239 11.27 -10.61 -1.27
CA GLY A 239 10.92 -11.17 -2.57
C GLY A 239 9.55 -10.70 -3.06
N THR A 240 8.54 -10.74 -2.18
CA THR A 240 7.19 -10.25 -2.48
C THR A 240 7.21 -8.75 -2.77
N SER A 241 7.95 -7.96 -1.99
CA SER A 241 8.09 -6.51 -2.18
C SER A 241 8.75 -6.17 -3.51
N ALA A 242 9.78 -6.92 -3.90
CA ALA A 242 10.45 -6.75 -5.19
C ALA A 242 9.47 -6.99 -6.35
N GLY A 243 8.72 -8.10 -6.31
CA GLY A 243 7.75 -8.44 -7.36
C GLY A 243 6.64 -7.40 -7.51
N TYR A 244 6.05 -6.93 -6.40
CA TYR A 244 5.04 -5.86 -6.46
C TYR A 244 5.63 -4.54 -6.97
N LEU A 245 6.85 -4.18 -6.56
CA LEU A 245 7.49 -2.96 -7.02
C LEU A 245 7.82 -3.02 -8.52
N GLU A 246 8.27 -4.16 -9.04
CA GLU A 246 8.50 -4.37 -10.48
C GLU A 246 7.21 -4.19 -11.30
N ASP A 247 6.10 -4.77 -10.85
CA ASP A 247 4.79 -4.61 -11.49
C ASP A 247 4.31 -3.15 -11.47
N VAL A 248 4.48 -2.47 -10.34
CA VAL A 248 4.15 -1.03 -10.22
C VAL A 248 5.06 -0.18 -11.10
N ASN A 249 6.36 -0.49 -11.18
CA ASN A 249 7.31 0.20 -12.05
C ASN A 249 6.87 0.10 -13.52
N ALA A 250 6.47 -1.09 -13.96
CA ALA A 250 5.97 -1.30 -15.33
C ALA A 250 4.76 -0.40 -15.61
N ARG A 251 3.81 -0.31 -14.67
CA ARG A 251 2.65 0.60 -14.78
C ARG A 251 3.09 2.07 -14.82
N MET A 252 3.89 2.51 -13.86
CA MET A 252 4.25 3.93 -13.71
C MET A 252 5.08 4.46 -14.88
N ARG A 253 5.91 3.62 -15.54
CA ARG A 253 6.61 3.99 -16.78
C ARG A 253 5.66 4.41 -17.90
N THR A 254 4.51 3.75 -18.00
CA THR A 254 3.51 4.04 -19.05
C THR A 254 2.54 5.15 -18.66
N PHE A 255 2.32 5.35 -17.36
CA PHE A 255 1.30 6.26 -16.85
C PHE A 255 1.85 7.65 -16.49
N THR A 256 3.17 7.86 -16.50
CA THR A 256 3.80 9.13 -16.12
C THR A 256 4.78 9.62 -17.18
N GLY A 257 5.48 10.73 -16.92
CA GLY A 257 6.44 11.34 -17.85
C GLY A 257 5.85 12.33 -18.86
N SER A 258 4.52 12.45 -18.95
CA SER A 258 3.82 13.51 -19.68
C SER A 258 2.36 13.59 -19.24
N VAL A 259 1.64 14.68 -19.55
CA VAL A 259 0.20 14.81 -19.27
C VAL A 259 -0.60 13.81 -20.11
N GLU A 260 -0.16 13.59 -21.34
CA GLU A 260 -0.80 12.72 -22.34
C GLU A 260 -0.75 11.23 -21.97
N ALA A 261 0.14 10.86 -21.03
CA ALA A 261 0.23 9.50 -20.50
C ALA A 261 -0.96 9.12 -19.58
N ASP A 262 -1.74 10.08 -19.11
CA ASP A 262 -3.01 9.80 -18.43
C ASP A 262 -4.15 9.69 -19.45
N PRO A 263 -4.70 8.50 -19.71
CA PRO A 263 -5.75 8.31 -20.72
C PRO A 263 -7.05 9.04 -20.37
N VAL A 264 -7.23 9.43 -19.10
CA VAL A 264 -8.38 10.21 -18.65
C VAL A 264 -8.15 11.71 -18.84
N GLY A 265 -6.90 12.16 -18.90
CA GLY A 265 -6.55 13.57 -19.02
C GLY A 265 -6.80 14.40 -17.76
N PRO A 266 -6.60 15.72 -17.83
CA PRO A 266 -6.85 16.62 -16.72
C PRO A 266 -8.35 16.67 -16.40
N PHE A 267 -8.68 16.55 -15.11
CA PHE A 267 -9.99 16.88 -14.58
C PHE A 267 -10.04 18.37 -14.25
N GLU A 268 -11.10 19.05 -14.70
CA GLU A 268 -11.47 20.38 -14.17
C GLU A 268 -11.94 20.28 -12.71
#